data_AF-A0A0S3R049-F1
#
_entry.id   AF-A0A0S3R049-F1
#
_cell.length_a   1.000
_cell.length_b   1.000
_cell.length_c   1.000
_cell.angle_alpha   90.00
_cell.angle_beta   90.00
_cell.angle_gamma   90.00
#
_symmetry.space_group_name_H-M   'P 1'
#
loop_
_entity.id
_entity.type
_entity.pdbx_description
1 polymer ?
#
loop_
_entity_poly.entity_id
_entity_poly.type
_entity_poly.pdbx_seq_one_letter_code
_entity_poly.pdbx_strand_id
1 'polypeptide(L)'
;MTLQLADRSIKHPCGIIEDGLVKVDKFTFLMDFVILDMEEDTKVPLILGRPFMKTAKVIIDVDDGHLRVRLHDETVTFNVVEAMEHPGDKSSCFRVKFWMKCWEQ
;
A
#
# COMPACT_ATOMS: atom_id res chain seq x y z
N MET A 1 -10.57 4.90 -16.93
CA MET A 1 -11.20 4.39 -15.69
C MET A 1 -11.32 5.54 -14.69
N THR A 2 -12.24 5.47 -13.74
CA THR A 2 -12.36 6.44 -12.65
C THR A 2 -12.47 5.71 -11.32
N LEU A 3 -11.92 6.29 -10.26
CA LEU A 3 -12.00 5.74 -8.90
C LEU A 3 -12.78 6.69 -8.01
N GLN A 4 -13.75 6.16 -7.27
CA GLN A 4 -14.44 6.90 -6.21
C GLN A 4 -13.84 6.51 -4.87
N LEU A 5 -13.27 7.49 -4.16
CA LEU A 5 -12.68 7.29 -2.84
C LEU A 5 -13.75 7.27 -1.74
N ALA A 6 -13.36 6.93 -0.51
CA ALA A 6 -14.29 6.82 0.62
C ALA A 6 -14.93 8.17 1.01
N ASP A 7 -14.23 9.27 0.74
CA ASP A 7 -14.72 10.65 0.88
C ASP A 7 -15.65 11.07 -0.28
N ARG A 8 -15.95 10.15 -1.20
CA ARG A 8 -16.75 10.31 -2.42
C ARG A 8 -16.09 11.17 -3.50
N SER A 9 -14.85 11.61 -3.33
CA SER A 9 -14.10 12.28 -4.38
C SER A 9 -13.85 11.31 -5.55
N ILE A 10 -13.85 11.85 -6.77
CA ILE A 10 -13.59 11.07 -7.99
C ILE A 10 -12.17 11.42 -8.44
N LYS A 11 -11.33 10.39 -8.58
CA LYS A 11 -9.95 10.50 -9.07
C LYS A 11 -9.77 9.75 -10.38
N HIS A 12 -8.98 10.35 -11.26
CA HIS A 12 -8.58 9.76 -12.53
C HIS A 12 -7.16 9.23 -12.37
N PRO A 13 -6.91 7.94 -12.61
CA PRO A 13 -5.54 7.42 -12.55
C PRO A 13 -4.63 8.05 -13.59
N CYS A 14 -3.38 8.31 -13.19
CA CYS A 14 -2.30 8.72 -14.09
C CYS A 14 -1.81 7.54 -14.92
N GLY A 15 -1.86 6.34 -14.35
CA GLY A 15 -1.34 5.15 -14.99
C GLY A 15 -1.50 3.91 -14.12
N ILE A 16 -1.09 2.79 -14.68
CA ILE A 16 -1.04 1.49 -14.01
C ILE A 16 0.39 0.98 -14.11
N ILE A 17 0.91 0.45 -13.01
CA ILE A 17 2.16 -0.30 -13.00
C ILE A 17 1.77 -1.77 -12.94
N GLU A 18 2.13 -2.53 -13.96
CA GLU A 18 1.89 -3.97 -14.03
C GLU A 18 3.07 -4.74 -13.42
N ASP A 19 2.79 -5.87 -12.76
CA ASP A 19 3.80 -6.77 -12.19
C ASP A 19 4.81 -6.10 -11.22
N GLY A 20 4.33 -5.13 -10.43
CA GLY A 20 5.13 -4.45 -9.42
C GLY A 20 5.50 -5.36 -8.24
N LEU A 21 6.78 -5.37 -7.85
CA LEU A 21 7.25 -6.12 -6.70
C LEU A 21 7.04 -5.35 -5.39
N VAL A 22 6.36 -5.99 -4.44
CA VAL A 22 6.05 -5.43 -3.12
C VAL A 22 6.67 -6.30 -2.05
N LYS A 23 7.59 -5.72 -1.28
CA LYS A 23 8.18 -6.39 -0.13
C LYS A 23 7.43 -6.00 1.14
N VAL A 24 6.87 -7.01 1.83
CA VAL A 24 6.24 -6.87 3.13
C VAL A 24 7.00 -7.76 4.11
N ASP A 25 7.78 -7.12 4.98
CA ASP A 25 8.77 -7.79 5.84
C ASP A 25 9.67 -8.72 5.01
N LYS A 26 9.61 -10.04 5.19
CA LYS A 26 10.36 -11.03 4.42
C LYS A 26 9.67 -11.50 3.13
N PHE A 27 8.40 -11.18 2.93
CA PHE A 27 7.63 -11.65 1.78
C PHE A 27 7.72 -10.69 0.60
N THR A 28 7.73 -11.23 -0.61
CA THR A 28 7.68 -10.45 -1.84
C THR A 28 6.51 -10.92 -2.69
N PHE A 29 5.71 -9.97 -3.18
CA PHE A 29 4.54 -10.24 -3.99
C PHE A 29 4.59 -9.46 -5.31
N LEU A 30 4.09 -10.05 -6.39
CA LEU A 30 3.89 -9.40 -7.69
C LEU A 30 2.46 -8.88 -7.79
N MET A 31 2.29 -7.60 -8.12
CA MET A 31 0.97 -6.97 -8.13
C MET A 31 0.92 -5.68 -8.92
N ASP A 32 -0.25 -5.44 -9.48
CA ASP A 32 -0.53 -4.23 -10.24
C ASP A 32 -0.89 -3.06 -9.31
N PHE A 33 -0.43 -1.86 -9.65
CA PHE A 33 -0.72 -0.63 -8.92
C PHE A 33 -1.41 0.37 -9.80
N VAL A 34 -2.41 1.04 -9.24
CA VAL A 34 -3.02 2.21 -9.85
C VAL A 34 -2.35 3.46 -9.27
N ILE A 35 -1.78 4.30 -10.12
CA ILE A 35 -1.15 5.55 -9.72
C ILE A 35 -2.18 6.66 -9.84
N LEU A 36 -2.37 7.42 -8.74
CA LEU A 36 -3.29 8.54 -8.66
C LEU A 36 -2.52 9.85 -8.46
N ASP A 37 -2.92 10.89 -9.19
CA ASP A 37 -2.49 12.26 -8.89
C ASP A 37 -3.25 12.76 -7.66
N MET A 38 -2.51 13.08 -6.59
CA MET A 38 -3.04 13.61 -5.35
C MET A 38 -2.21 14.81 -4.94
N GLU A 39 -2.85 15.78 -4.28
CA GLU A 39 -2.13 16.91 -3.68
C GLU A 39 -1.04 16.38 -2.75
N GLU A 40 0.08 17.10 -2.69
CA GLU A 40 1.21 16.75 -1.84
C GLU A 40 0.77 16.75 -0.38
N ASP A 41 0.52 15.57 0.17
CA ASP A 41 0.25 15.35 1.58
C ASP A 41 1.48 14.70 2.22
N THR A 42 1.84 15.21 3.40
CA THR A 42 2.79 14.58 4.32
C THR A 42 2.48 13.10 4.61
N LYS A 43 1.24 12.67 4.41
CA LYS A 43 0.76 11.30 4.56
C LYS A 43 0.22 10.77 3.23
N VAL A 44 1.08 10.42 2.28
CA VAL A 44 0.63 9.73 1.06
C VAL A 44 0.18 8.30 1.44
N PRO A 45 -1.13 7.98 1.44
CA PRO A 45 -1.58 6.68 1.92
C PRO A 45 -1.35 5.60 0.85
N LEU A 46 -0.62 4.54 1.21
CA LEU A 46 -0.59 3.33 0.40
C LEU A 46 -1.85 2.49 0.69
N ILE A 47 -2.78 2.46 -0.26
CA ILE A 47 -4.03 1.71 -0.12
C ILE A 47 -3.82 0.31 -0.69
N LEU A 48 -3.77 -0.68 0.19
CA LEU A 48 -3.76 -2.08 -0.21
C LEU A 48 -5.20 -2.55 -0.43
N GLY A 49 -5.56 -2.84 -1.67
CA GLY A 49 -6.90 -3.30 -2.00
C GLY A 49 -7.18 -4.74 -1.53
N ARG A 50 -8.46 -5.13 -1.59
CA ARG A 50 -8.88 -6.53 -1.35
C ARG A 50 -8.13 -7.57 -2.20
N PRO A 51 -7.78 -7.32 -3.48
CA PRO A 51 -6.98 -8.26 -4.26
C PRO A 51 -5.61 -8.57 -3.62
N PHE A 52 -4.88 -7.54 -3.21
CA PHE A 52 -3.61 -7.69 -2.45
C PHE A 52 -3.84 -8.54 -1.21
N MET A 53 -4.83 -8.16 -0.39
CA MET A 53 -5.11 -8.82 0.87
C MET A 53 -5.45 -10.30 0.68
N LYS A 54 -6.16 -10.64 -0.40
CA LYS A 54 -6.47 -12.02 -0.75
C LYS A 54 -5.22 -12.81 -1.12
N THR A 55 -4.35 -12.25 -1.96
CA THR A 55 -3.10 -12.90 -2.39
C THR A 55 -2.17 -13.14 -1.21
N ALA A 56 -2.00 -12.14 -0.35
CA ALA A 56 -1.14 -12.19 0.83
C ALA A 56 -1.80 -12.84 2.05
N LYS A 57 -3.00 -13.41 1.88
CA LYS A 57 -3.83 -14.07 2.91
C LYS A 57 -3.88 -13.26 4.21
N VAL A 58 -4.16 -11.96 4.06
CA VAL A 58 -4.16 -11.01 5.16
C VAL A 58 -5.32 -11.32 6.10
N ILE A 59 -5.02 -11.39 7.40
CA ILE A 59 -6.01 -11.47 8.48
C ILE A 59 -5.89 -10.18 9.29
N ILE A 60 -6.97 -9.43 9.37
CA ILE A 60 -7.06 -8.21 10.18
C ILE A 60 -7.84 -8.57 11.44
N ASP A 61 -7.14 -8.57 12.55
CA ASP A 61 -7.74 -8.69 13.88
C ASP A 61 -8.04 -7.29 14.39
N VAL A 62 -9.33 -6.92 14.35
CA VAL A 62 -9.76 -5.56 14.69
C VAL A 62 -9.77 -5.36 16.20
N ASP A 63 -10.12 -6.40 16.96
CA ASP A 63 -10.25 -6.31 18.41
C ASP A 63 -8.86 -6.16 19.05
N ASP A 64 -7.90 -6.99 18.62
CA ASP A 64 -6.53 -6.95 19.14
C ASP A 64 -5.63 -5.94 18.39
N GLY A 65 -6.10 -5.32 17.32
CA GLY A 65 -5.33 -4.33 16.55
C GLY A 65 -4.13 -4.92 15.78
N HIS A 66 -4.22 -6.18 15.36
CA HIS A 66 -3.13 -6.87 14.67
C HIS A 66 -3.43 -7.13 13.19
N LEU A 67 -2.44 -6.92 12.34
CA LEU A 67 -2.49 -7.32 10.93
C LEU A 67 -1.52 -8.48 10.71
N ARG A 68 -2.02 -9.59 10.20
CA ARG A 68 -1.23 -10.78 9.89
C ARG A 68 -1.17 -10.99 8.39
N VAL A 69 0.03 -11.23 7.87
CA VAL A 69 0.29 -11.55 6.46
C VAL A 69 0.84 -12.97 6.40
N ARG A 70 0.28 -13.83 5.54
CA ARG A 70 0.70 -15.23 5.43
C ARG A 70 1.11 -15.57 4.01
N LEU A 71 2.31 -16.14 3.88
CA LEU A 71 2.81 -16.73 2.65
C LEU A 71 3.35 -18.14 2.95
N HIS A 72 2.82 -19.14 2.24
CA HIS A 72 3.03 -20.55 2.56
C HIS A 72 2.71 -20.88 4.03
N ASP A 73 3.67 -21.40 4.78
CA ASP A 73 3.55 -21.76 6.20
C ASP A 73 4.13 -20.68 7.13
N GLU A 74 4.57 -19.55 6.57
CA GLU A 74 5.12 -18.44 7.32
C GLU A 74 4.07 -17.34 7.51
N THR A 75 4.05 -16.76 8.70
CA THR A 75 3.19 -15.62 9.04
C THR A 75 4.01 -14.50 9.66
N VAL A 76 3.70 -13.27 9.29
CA VAL A 76 4.24 -12.05 9.90
C VAL A 76 3.07 -11.31 10.54
N THR A 77 3.29 -10.78 11.75
CA THR A 77 2.28 -10.06 12.51
C THR A 77 2.76 -8.64 12.76
N PHE A 78 1.90 -7.67 12.49
CA PHE A 78 2.13 -6.25 12.70
C PHE A 78 1.14 -5.75 13.75
N ASN A 79 1.63 -4.97 14.72
CA ASN A 79 0.77 -4.20 15.60
C ASN A 79 0.39 -2.90 14.89
N VAL A 80 -0.89 -2.74 14.56
CA VAL A 80 -1.38 -1.58 13.80
C VAL A 80 -1.46 -0.36 14.70
N VAL A 81 -1.73 -0.53 15.99
CA VAL A 81 -1.81 0.60 16.95
C VAL A 81 -0.44 1.26 17.10
N GLU A 82 0.61 0.46 17.33
CA GLU A 82 1.99 0.96 17.44
C GLU A 82 2.48 1.62 16.14
N ALA A 83 2.10 1.06 14.98
CA ALA A 83 2.44 1.61 13.68
C ALA A 83 1.77 2.98 13.42
N MET A 84 0.59 3.22 14.01
CA MET A 84 -0.12 4.50 13.92
C MET A 84 0.39 5.52 14.94
N GLU A 85 0.95 5.07 16.06
CA GLU A 85 1.50 5.93 17.11
C GLU A 85 2.86 6.54 16.75
N HIS A 86 3.56 6.03 15.74
CA HIS A 86 4.73 6.70 15.18
C HIS A 86 4.28 7.92 14.37
N PRO A 87 4.38 9.15 14.90
CA PRO A 87 4.19 10.34 14.08
C PRO A 87 5.49 10.43 13.31
N GLY A 88 5.52 9.88 12.09
CA GLY A 88 6.72 9.88 11.26
C GLY A 88 7.44 11.21 11.38
N ASP A 89 8.75 11.13 11.62
CA ASP A 89 9.67 12.22 11.35
C ASP A 89 9.22 12.85 10.04
N LYS A 90 8.82 14.14 10.09
CA LYS A 90 7.84 14.80 9.20
C LYS A 90 8.24 14.87 7.72
N SER A 91 9.30 14.17 7.32
CA SER A 91 9.93 14.12 6.01
C SER A 91 9.99 12.71 5.39
N SER A 92 9.54 11.66 6.08
CA SER A 92 9.65 10.29 5.55
C SER A 92 8.46 9.93 4.65
N CYS A 93 8.52 10.39 3.40
CA CYS A 93 7.72 9.80 2.33
C CYS A 93 8.01 8.29 2.25
N PHE A 94 6.96 7.46 2.11
CA PHE A 94 7.12 6.05 1.76
C PHE A 94 7.75 5.97 0.37
N ARG A 95 9.08 5.88 0.31
CA ARG A 95 9.81 5.83 -0.95
C ARG A 95 9.63 4.47 -1.60
N VAL A 96 8.58 4.34 -2.39
CA VAL A 96 8.46 3.26 -3.37
C VAL A 96 9.43 3.57 -4.51
N LYS A 97 10.58 2.92 -4.52
CA LYS A 97 11.55 3.06 -5.62
C LYS A 97 11.04 2.25 -6.81
N PHE A 98 10.23 2.87 -7.65
CA PHE A 98 9.99 2.36 -8.99
C PHE A 98 11.23 2.67 -9.85
N TRP A 99 11.85 1.65 -10.43
CA TRP A 99 12.79 1.84 -11.53
C TRP A 99 11.96 2.02 -12.80
N MET A 100 11.51 3.25 -13.06
CA MET A 100 10.84 3.58 -14.32
C MET A 100 11.55 4.77 -14.98
N LYS A 101 11.96 4.55 -16.23
CA LYS A 101 12.61 5.51 -17.11
C LYS A 101 11.59 6.39 -17.87
N CYS A 102 10.47 6.70 -17.24
CA CYS A 102 9.39 7.45 -17.87
C CYS A 102 8.94 8.60 -16.97
N TRP A 103 9.71 9.68 -16.99
CA TRP A 103 9.29 11.01 -16.54
C TRP A 103 9.78 12.11 -17.50
N GLU A 104 10.03 11.78 -18.77
CA GLU A 104 10.28 12.80 -19.79
C GLU A 104 9.21 12.65 -20.88
N GLN A 105 8.13 13.42 -20.72
CA GLN A 105 7.42 14.14 -21.77
C GLN A 105 6.37 15.06 -21.16
#